data_AF-A0A382EW26-F1
#
_entry.id   AF-A0A382EW26-F1
#
_cell.length_a   1.000
_cell.length_b   1.000
_cell.length_c   1.000
_cell.angle_alpha   90.00
_cell.angle_beta   90.00
_cell.angle_gamma   90.00
#
_symmetry.space_group_name_H-M   'P 1'
#
loop_
_entity.id
_entity.type
_entity.pdbx_description
1 polymer ?
#
loop_
_entity_poly.entity_id
_entity_poly.type
_entity_poly.pdbx_seq_one_letter_code
_entity_poly.pdbx_strand_id
1 'polypeptide(L)'
;MFAKIKKNYFLLISTFLILYFFFNLLDGERGLFSYIKKKEILKNLQQSENNYIVKIENLEFKNSLLTTNLDLDYIETLIRSKFFFGKKDETTYIITNDN
;
A
#
# COMPACT_ATOMS: atom_id res chain seq x y z
N MET A 1 44.23 -41.39 17.05
CA MET A 1 43.17 -40.37 16.86
C MET A 1 43.65 -38.96 17.24
N PHE A 2 44.15 -38.76 18.47
CA PHE A 2 44.77 -37.49 18.91
C PHE A 2 45.91 -36.97 18.02
N ALA A 3 46.79 -37.85 17.54
CA ALA A 3 47.90 -37.46 16.66
C ALA A 3 47.44 -36.86 15.32
N LYS A 4 46.31 -37.33 14.76
CA LYS A 4 45.71 -36.77 13.53
C LYS A 4 45.12 -35.37 13.77
N ILE A 5 44.47 -35.17 14.92
CA ILE A 5 43.91 -33.87 15.31
C ILE A 5 45.02 -32.84 15.51
N LYS A 6 46.10 -33.21 16.22
CA LYS A 6 47.26 -32.33 16.44
C LYS A 6 47.93 -31.91 15.13
N LYS A 7 48.02 -32.82 14.15
CA LYS A 7 48.59 -32.54 12.82
C LYS A 7 47.78 -31.51 12.02
N ASN A 8 46.45 -31.49 12.18
CA ASN A 8 45.53 -30.63 11.42
C ASN A 8 44.91 -29.50 12.27
N TYR A 9 45.45 -29.22 13.46
CA TYR A 9 44.86 -28.32 14.44
C TYR A 9 44.65 -26.89 13.90
N PHE A 10 45.59 -26.36 13.12
CA PHE A 10 45.47 -25.05 12.50
C PHE A 10 44.28 -24.97 11.53
N LEU A 11 44.09 -26.02 10.72
CA LEU A 11 42.97 -26.11 9.78
C LEU A 11 41.64 -26.13 10.54
N LEU A 12 41.58 -26.89 11.65
CA LEU A 12 40.41 -26.98 12.50
C LEU A 12 40.03 -25.61 13.11
N ILE A 13 40.99 -24.90 13.69
CA ILE A 13 40.78 -23.55 14.25
C ILE A 13 40.29 -22.59 13.17
N SER A 14 40.90 -22.62 11.98
CA SER A 14 40.52 -21.76 10.87
C SER A 14 39.10 -22.05 10.41
N THR A 15 38.69 -23.31 10.34
CA THR A 15 37.31 -23.66 9.96
C THR A 15 36.28 -23.16 10.98
N PHE A 16 36.56 -23.26 12.28
CA PHE A 16 35.66 -22.74 13.31
C PHE A 16 35.57 -21.21 13.28
N LEU A 17 36.69 -20.52 13.03
CA LEU A 17 36.70 -19.07 12.88
C LEU A 17 35.83 -18.63 11.69
N ILE A 18 35.98 -19.28 10.53
CA ILE A 18 35.16 -19.00 9.34
C ILE A 18 33.68 -19.26 9.63
N LEU A 19 33.35 -20.38 10.28
CA LEU A 19 31.98 -20.72 10.67
C LEU A 19 31.37 -19.63 11.55
N TYR A 20 32.11 -19.13 12.54
CA TYR A 20 31.65 -18.09 13.46
C TYR A 20 31.23 -16.81 12.70
N PHE A 21 32.06 -16.35 11.75
CA PHE A 21 31.70 -15.21 10.91
C PHE A 21 30.51 -15.53 9.99
N PHE A 22 30.42 -16.75 9.47
CA PHE A 22 29.34 -17.14 8.57
C PHE A 22 27.97 -17.12 9.27
N PHE A 23 27.88 -17.69 10.48
CA PHE A 23 26.65 -17.66 11.25
C PHE A 23 26.28 -16.22 11.66
N ASN A 24 27.25 -15.42 12.12
CA ASN A 24 27.00 -14.01 12.45
C ASN A 24 26.58 -13.15 11.25
N LEU A 25 27.02 -13.51 10.03
CA LEU A 25 26.65 -12.78 8.82
C LEU A 25 25.25 -13.15 8.32
N LEU A 26 24.90 -14.43 8.36
CA LEU A 26 23.62 -14.91 7.86
C LEU A 26 22.48 -14.62 8.83
N ASP A 27 22.73 -14.77 10.13
CA ASP A 27 21.73 -14.71 11.19
C ASP A 27 21.65 -13.34 11.88
N GLY A 28 20.61 -13.15 12.67
CA GLY A 28 20.37 -11.94 13.46
C GLY A 28 19.63 -10.83 12.72
N GLU A 29 19.20 -9.81 13.46
CA GLU A 29 18.40 -8.71 12.92
C GLU A 29 19.12 -7.83 11.90
N ARG A 30 20.46 -7.88 11.91
CA ARG A 30 21.34 -7.19 10.95
C ARG A 30 22.01 -8.15 9.96
N GLY A 31 21.67 -9.44 10.04
CA GLY A 31 22.16 -10.46 9.12
C GLY A 31 21.53 -10.37 7.73
N LEU A 32 22.06 -11.17 6.82
CA LEU A 32 21.67 -11.18 5.41
C LEU A 32 20.19 -11.51 5.20
N PHE A 33 19.65 -12.51 5.91
CA PHE A 33 18.24 -12.89 5.77
C PHE A 33 17.30 -11.78 6.24
N SER A 34 17.65 -11.09 7.32
CA SER A 34 16.88 -9.95 7.82
C SER A 34 16.92 -8.78 6.82
N TYR A 35 18.08 -8.50 6.22
CA TYR A 35 18.21 -7.47 5.20
C TYR A 35 17.28 -7.71 4.00
N ILE A 36 17.24 -8.95 3.47
CA ILE A 36 16.38 -9.30 2.32
C ILE A 36 14.90 -9.08 2.67
N LYS A 37 14.45 -9.56 3.84
CA LYS A 37 13.06 -9.37 4.29
C LYS A 37 12.70 -7.90 4.45
N LYS A 38 13.55 -7.13 5.13
CA LYS A 38 13.32 -5.68 5.36
C LYS A 38 13.29 -4.91 4.05
N LYS A 39 14.13 -5.28 3.08
CA LYS A 39 14.14 -4.68 1.74
C LYS A 39 12.83 -4.93 0.98
N GLU A 40 12.28 -6.13 1.08
CA GLU A 40 10.98 -6.46 0.48
C GLU A 40 9.84 -5.68 1.13
N ILE A 41 9.82 -5.63 2.48
CA ILE A 41 8.84 -4.83 3.23
C ILE A 41 8.91 -3.36 2.81
N LEU A 42 10.11 -2.79 2.73
CA LEU A 42 10.31 -1.40 2.31
C LEU A 42 9.74 -1.15 0.91
N LYS A 43 10.01 -2.06 -0.04
CA LYS A 43 9.48 -1.96 -1.41
C LYS A 43 7.96 -1.97 -1.43
N ASN A 44 7.34 -2.86 -0.65
CA ASN A 44 5.87 -2.95 -0.56
C ASN A 44 5.25 -1.70 0.07
N LEU A 45 5.90 -1.13 1.08
CA LEU A 45 5.48 0.12 1.71
C LEU A 45 5.57 1.29 0.73
N GLN A 46 6.68 1.44 0.00
CA GLN A 46 6.84 2.49 -1.03
C GLN A 46 5.79 2.38 -2.14
N GLN A 47 5.48 1.16 -2.58
CA GLN A 47 4.43 0.94 -3.57
C GLN A 47 3.04 1.31 -3.03
N SER A 48 2.77 0.96 -1.77
CA SER A 48 1.51 1.30 -1.11
C SER A 48 1.35 2.81 -0.95
N GLU A 49 2.42 3.48 -0.52
CA GLU A 49 2.48 4.94 -0.39
C GLU A 49 2.15 5.63 -1.71
N ASN A 50 2.83 5.25 -2.81
CA ASN A 50 2.54 5.81 -4.14
C ASN A 50 1.09 5.58 -4.56
N ASN A 51 0.53 4.40 -4.31
CA ASN A 51 -0.87 4.11 -4.61
C ASN A 51 -1.84 5.01 -3.81
N TYR A 52 -1.51 5.33 -2.56
CA TYR A 52 -2.32 6.23 -1.74
C TYR A 52 -2.19 7.69 -2.20
N ILE A 53 -0.99 8.15 -2.55
CA ILE A 53 -0.78 9.49 -3.12
C ILE A 53 -1.64 9.69 -4.37
N VAL A 54 -1.60 8.74 -5.32
CA VAL A 54 -2.43 8.82 -6.53
C VAL A 54 -3.94 8.84 -6.22
N LYS A 55 -4.37 8.09 -5.20
CA LYS A 55 -5.77 8.12 -4.76
C LYS A 55 -6.16 9.48 -4.17
N ILE A 56 -5.28 10.08 -3.37
CA ILE A 56 -5.49 11.40 -2.76
C ILE A 56 -5.57 12.45 -3.86
N GLU A 57 -4.61 12.49 -4.79
CA GLU A 57 -4.61 13.43 -5.92
C GLU A 57 -5.88 13.33 -6.76
N ASN A 58 -6.35 12.11 -7.05
CA ASN A 58 -7.60 11.91 -7.79
C ASN A 58 -8.84 12.38 -6.99
N LEU A 59 -8.86 12.18 -5.68
CA LEU A 59 -9.94 12.67 -4.83
C LEU A 59 -9.93 14.20 -4.72
N GLU A 60 -8.76 14.81 -4.55
CA GLU A 60 -8.58 16.26 -4.54
C GLU A 60 -9.01 16.87 -5.86
N PHE A 61 -8.62 16.27 -6.98
CA PHE A 61 -9.07 16.70 -8.30
C PHE A 61 -10.60 16.64 -8.42
N LYS A 62 -11.23 15.51 -8.07
CA LYS A 62 -12.70 15.39 -8.07
C LYS A 62 -13.36 16.43 -7.16
N ASN A 63 -12.81 16.67 -5.98
CA ASN A 63 -13.31 17.69 -5.06
C ASN A 63 -13.15 19.10 -5.62
N SER A 64 -12.06 19.40 -6.33
CA SER A 64 -11.88 20.68 -7.01
C SER A 64 -12.93 20.90 -8.10
N LEU A 65 -13.26 19.85 -8.88
CA LEU A 65 -14.32 19.92 -9.90
C LEU A 65 -15.69 20.23 -9.29
N LEU A 66 -15.93 19.80 -8.05
CA LEU A 66 -17.15 20.07 -7.30
C LEU A 66 -17.17 21.45 -6.61
N THR A 67 -16.05 22.16 -6.54
CA THR A 67 -15.94 23.41 -5.76
C THR A 67 -15.66 24.65 -6.60
N THR A 68 -14.90 24.56 -7.70
CA THR A 68 -14.44 25.76 -8.41
C THR A 68 -15.46 26.39 -9.36
N ASN A 69 -16.41 25.61 -9.91
CA ASN A 69 -17.53 26.10 -10.74
C ASN A 69 -18.63 25.04 -10.77
N LEU A 70 -19.34 24.92 -9.64
CA LEU A 70 -20.42 23.97 -9.52
C LEU A 70 -21.61 24.45 -10.37
N ASP A 71 -21.96 23.69 -11.41
CA ASP A 71 -23.18 23.94 -12.18
C ASP A 71 -24.40 23.54 -11.33
N LEU A 72 -24.94 24.53 -10.62
CA LEU A 72 -26.08 24.37 -9.73
C LEU A 72 -27.32 23.88 -10.48
N ASP A 73 -27.49 24.28 -11.74
CA ASP A 73 -28.62 23.86 -12.58
C ASP A 73 -28.48 22.37 -12.94
N TYR A 74 -27.25 21.91 -13.22
CA TYR A 74 -26.97 20.49 -13.43
C TYR A 74 -27.20 19.66 -12.15
N ILE A 75 -26.80 20.15 -10.98
CA ILE A 75 -27.07 19.48 -9.70
C ILE A 75 -28.58 19.44 -9.41
N GLU A 76 -29.29 20.53 -9.62
CA GLU A 76 -30.74 20.60 -9.46
C GLU A 76 -31.43 19.58 -10.37
N THR A 77 -30.96 19.44 -11.61
CA THR A 77 -31.43 18.42 -12.58
C THR A 77 -31.18 16.99 -12.08
N LEU A 78 -29.99 16.72 -11.53
CA LEU A 78 -29.67 15.41 -10.95
C LEU A 78 -30.53 15.10 -9.71
N ILE A 79 -30.77 16.07 -8.84
CA ILE A 79 -31.63 15.89 -7.67
C ILE A 79 -33.08 15.62 -8.10
N ARG A 80 -33.60 16.37 -9.07
CA ARG A 80 -34.95 16.13 -9.61
C ARG A 80 -35.10 14.76 -10.24
N SER A 81 -34.15 14.33 -11.06
CA SER A 81 -34.20 13.02 -11.73
C SER A 81 -34.07 11.84 -10.76
N LYS A 82 -33.26 11.94 -9.71
CA LYS A 82 -33.01 10.84 -8.76
C LYS A 82 -34.01 10.79 -7.60
N PHE A 83 -34.46 11.95 -7.13
CA PHE A 83 -35.24 12.07 -5.90
C PHE A 83 -36.65 12.63 -6.12
N PHE A 84 -37.04 12.95 -7.37
CA PHE A 84 -38.34 13.53 -7.72
C PHE A 84 -38.71 14.78 -6.90
N PHE A 85 -37.69 15.54 -6.49
CA PHE A 85 -37.84 16.69 -5.59
C PHE A 85 -38.37 17.92 -6.33
N GLY A 86 -39.45 18.53 -5.86
CA GLY A 86 -39.97 19.81 -6.36
C GLY A 86 -39.46 21.00 -5.53
N LYS A 87 -39.48 22.21 -6.08
CA LYS A 87 -39.27 23.43 -5.28
C LYS A 87 -40.46 23.67 -4.36
N LYS A 88 -40.23 24.53 -3.35
CA LYS A 88 -41.31 25.01 -2.49
C LYS A 88 -42.40 25.63 -3.39
N ASP A 89 -43.64 25.18 -3.18
CA ASP A 89 -44.84 25.56 -3.95
C ASP A 89 -44.97 24.93 -5.37
N GLU A 90 -44.11 23.98 -5.75
CA GLU A 90 -44.30 23.14 -6.95
C GLU A 90 -45.11 21.86 -6.62
N THR A 91 -45.98 21.44 -7.54
CA THR A 91 -46.68 20.14 -7.45
C THR A 91 -46.03 19.14 -8.40
N THR A 92 -45.45 18.07 -7.86
CA THR A 92 -44.82 16.99 -8.65
C THR A 92 -45.82 15.87 -8.91
N TYR A 93 -45.95 15.45 -10.17
CA TYR A 93 -46.76 14.29 -10.56
C TYR A 93 -45.87 13.13 -10.98
N ILE A 94 -46.09 11.95 -10.42
CA ILE A 94 -45.48 10.70 -10.88
C ILE A 94 -46.51 10.01 -11.76
N ILE A 95 -46.23 9.92 -13.06
CA ILE A 95 -47.10 9.23 -14.01
C ILE A 95 -46.54 7.83 -14.20
N THR A 96 -47.25 6.82 -13.70
CA THR A 96 -47.00 5.42 -14.03
C THR A 96 -47.93 5.02 -15.16
N ASN A 97 -47.38 4.53 -16.27
CA ASN A 97 -48.18 3.84 -17.28
C ASN A 97 -48.38 2.41 -16.81
N ASP A 98 -49.53 2.16 -16.20
CA ASP A 98 -49.98 0.82 -15.85
C ASP A 98 -50.55 0.17 -17.12
N ASN A 99 -49.69 -0.55 -17.85
CA ASN A 99 -50.12 -1.54 -18.84
C ASN A 99 -50.33 -2.89 -18.17
#